data_AF-A0A1F1CAW4-F1
#
_entry.id   AF-A0A1F1CAW4-F1
#
_cell.length_a   1.000
_cell.length_b   1.000
_cell.length_c   1.000
_cell.angle_alpha   90.00
_cell.angle_beta   90.00
_cell.angle_gamma   90.00
#
_symmetry.space_group_name_H-M   'P 1'
#
loop_
_entity.id
_entity.type
_entity.pdbx_description
1 polymer ?
#
loop_
_entity_poly.entity_id
_entity_poly.type
_entity_poly.pdbx_seq_one_letter_code
_entity_poly.pdbx_strand_id
1 'polypeptide(L)'
;MENCNLHKHEVVVILIATAIFPLLSLILGDALVALLLGNAGMLKMMFGERIIFAMTALFLWWELNKTGLIRIKTKQIFSFKQVSILIISVILITIYVFLFTEKYISAIYIFLFIVLNFLIAWEEEFVYRLLVPEILKILFRNFFIICLLQGIIFSYLGHMEESILDNLLYRLPLSIVLFVIRDKTGNILLSTTIHALWNIVLDFI
;
A
#
# COMPACT_ATOMS: atom_id res chain seq x y z
N MET A 1 26.71 -15.73 7.55
CA MET A 1 25.47 -15.76 8.36
C MET A 1 25.73 -14.89 9.57
N GLU A 2 25.34 -13.62 9.53
CA GLU A 2 25.13 -12.89 10.78
C GLU A 2 23.68 -13.17 11.17
N ASN A 3 23.50 -14.09 12.12
CA ASN A 3 22.22 -14.22 12.79
C ASN A 3 22.02 -12.92 13.56
N CYS A 4 21.15 -12.05 13.08
CA CYS A 4 20.65 -10.97 13.90
C CYS A 4 19.89 -11.63 15.05
N ASN A 5 20.55 -11.81 16.20
CA ASN A 5 19.99 -12.37 17.42
C ASN A 5 19.04 -11.34 18.05
N LEU A 6 17.96 -11.03 17.35
CA LEU A 6 16.94 -10.12 17.84
C LEU A 6 16.06 -10.86 18.85
N HIS A 7 15.85 -10.23 19.98
CA HIS A 7 14.84 -10.62 20.93
C HIS A 7 13.44 -10.36 20.35
N LYS A 8 12.44 -11.14 20.80
CA LYS A 8 11.07 -11.02 20.32
C LYS A 8 10.51 -9.61 20.44
N HIS A 9 10.84 -8.88 21.51
CA HIS A 9 10.37 -7.52 21.72
C HIS A 9 10.94 -6.55 20.68
N GLU A 10 12.19 -6.72 20.26
CA GLU A 10 12.81 -5.89 19.20
C GLU A 10 12.12 -6.12 17.86
N VAL A 11 11.81 -7.38 17.53
CA VAL A 11 11.05 -7.71 16.31
C VAL A 11 9.65 -7.10 16.34
N VAL A 12 9.00 -7.06 17.51
CA VAL A 12 7.70 -6.38 17.67
C VAL A 12 7.83 -4.86 17.48
N VAL A 13 8.89 -4.23 17.99
CA VAL A 13 9.15 -2.81 17.75
C VAL A 13 9.35 -2.54 16.27
N ILE A 14 10.14 -3.38 15.58
CA ILE A 14 10.37 -3.27 14.13
C ILE A 14 9.07 -3.47 13.35
N LEU A 15 8.22 -4.42 13.75
CA LEU A 15 6.91 -4.64 13.14
C LEU A 15 6.02 -3.40 13.24
N ILE A 16 5.91 -2.82 14.44
CA ILE A 16 5.12 -1.62 14.70
C ILE A 16 5.68 -0.43 13.91
N ALA A 17 7.00 -0.22 13.93
CA ALA A 17 7.66 0.82 13.16
C ALA A 17 7.40 0.66 11.65
N THR A 18 7.46 -0.57 11.14
CA THR A 18 7.21 -0.86 9.72
C THR A 18 5.77 -0.54 9.31
N ALA A 19 4.80 -0.79 10.18
CA ALA A 19 3.40 -0.49 9.92
C ALA A 19 3.08 1.01 10.05
N ILE A 20 3.66 1.70 11.04
CA ILE A 20 3.28 3.08 11.41
C ILE A 20 4.12 4.14 10.73
N PHE A 21 5.42 3.91 10.53
CA PHE A 21 6.31 4.97 10.06
C PHE A 21 5.97 5.49 8.65
N PRO A 22 5.56 4.65 7.68
CA PRO A 22 5.01 5.13 6.41
C PRO A 22 3.76 6.02 6.60
N LEU A 23 2.83 5.66 7.50
CA LEU A 23 1.65 6.47 7.78
C LEU A 23 2.02 7.84 8.35
N LEU A 24 2.96 7.90 9.30
CA LEU A 24 3.43 9.18 9.86
C LEU A 24 4.08 10.08 8.80
N SER A 25 4.64 9.49 7.76
CA SER A 25 5.28 10.23 6.67
C SER A 25 4.28 10.95 5.76
N LEU A 26 2.98 10.59 5.79
CA LEU A 26 1.93 11.32 5.06
C LEU A 26 1.90 12.81 5.47
N ILE A 27 1.99 13.09 6.78
CA ILE A 27 2.02 14.46 7.32
C ILE A 27 3.20 15.26 6.75
N LEU A 28 4.35 14.61 6.56
CA LEU A 28 5.52 15.24 5.96
C LEU A 28 5.29 15.55 4.47
N GLY A 29 4.65 14.64 3.74
CA GLY A 29 4.32 14.86 2.34
C GLY A 29 3.36 16.03 2.14
N ASP A 30 2.31 16.12 2.96
CA ASP A 30 1.38 17.25 2.94
C ASP A 30 2.10 18.57 3.23
N ALA A 31 2.88 18.62 4.32
CA ALA A 31 3.66 19.80 4.70
C ALA A 31 4.64 20.25 3.61
N LEU A 32 5.33 19.32 2.95
CA LEU A 32 6.26 19.63 1.86
C LEU A 32 5.54 20.22 0.65
N VAL A 33 4.40 19.66 0.25
CA VAL A 33 3.62 20.19 -0.88
C VAL A 33 3.06 21.58 -0.55
N ALA A 34 2.52 21.76 0.66
CA ALA A 34 2.02 23.04 1.12
C ALA A 34 3.11 24.13 1.09
N LEU A 35 4.32 23.82 1.57
CA LEU A 35 5.46 24.73 1.55
C LEU A 35 5.95 25.07 0.14
N LEU A 36 5.97 24.10 -0.77
CA LEU A 36 6.52 24.29 -2.12
C LEU A 36 5.56 24.98 -3.09
N LEU A 37 4.25 24.71 -2.95
CA LEU A 37 3.24 25.14 -3.93
C LEU A 37 2.27 26.20 -3.38
N GLY A 38 2.27 26.47 -2.07
CA GLY A 38 1.44 27.47 -1.39
C GLY A 38 -0.05 27.10 -1.37
N ASN A 39 -0.69 27.08 -2.54
CA ASN A 39 -2.10 26.71 -2.75
C ASN A 39 -2.19 25.50 -3.70
N ALA A 40 -1.73 24.35 -3.24
CA ALA A 40 -1.93 23.10 -3.95
C ALA A 40 -3.39 22.65 -3.82
N GLY A 41 -4.03 22.24 -4.93
CA GLY A 41 -5.32 21.56 -4.86
C GLY A 41 -5.18 20.17 -4.21
N MET A 42 -6.27 19.65 -3.66
CA MET A 42 -6.33 18.37 -2.93
C MET A 42 -5.59 17.22 -3.64
N LEU A 43 -5.82 17.03 -4.94
CA LEU A 43 -5.16 15.96 -5.70
C LEU A 43 -3.63 16.06 -5.65
N LYS A 44 -3.06 17.27 -5.72
CA LYS A 44 -1.61 17.48 -5.65
C LYS A 44 -1.05 17.21 -4.26
N MET A 45 -1.80 17.58 -3.21
CA MET A 45 -1.42 17.29 -1.82
C MET A 45 -1.37 15.78 -1.59
N MET A 46 -2.43 15.07 -1.99
CA MET A 46 -2.48 13.61 -1.91
C MET A 46 -1.33 12.95 -2.69
N PHE A 47 -0.97 13.44 -3.88
CA PHE A 47 0.20 12.91 -4.59
C PHE A 47 1.49 13.06 -3.78
N GLY A 48 1.70 14.20 -3.11
CA GLY A 48 2.89 14.41 -2.28
C GLY A 48 2.93 13.48 -1.07
N GLU A 49 1.82 13.38 -0.33
CA GLU A 49 1.65 12.44 0.78
C GLU A 49 2.05 11.02 0.37
N ARG A 50 1.48 10.54 -0.74
CA ARG A 50 1.65 9.16 -1.23
C ARG A 50 3.04 8.92 -1.80
N ILE A 51 3.66 9.91 -2.45
CA ILE A 51 5.07 9.77 -2.86
C ILE A 51 5.97 9.61 -1.63
N ILE A 52 5.76 10.41 -0.58
CA ILE A 52 6.58 10.32 0.64
C ILE A 52 6.33 9.01 1.40
N PHE A 53 5.09 8.54 1.47
CA PHE A 53 4.76 7.22 2.01
C PHE A 53 5.51 6.12 1.24
N ALA A 54 5.37 6.08 -0.09
CA ALA A 54 6.05 5.10 -0.94
C ALA A 54 7.58 5.12 -0.77
N MET A 55 8.18 6.32 -0.71
CA MET A 55 9.62 6.48 -0.47
C MET A 55 10.04 5.94 0.90
N THR A 56 9.27 6.24 1.94
CA THR A 56 9.52 5.75 3.30
C THR A 56 9.43 4.22 3.38
N ALA A 57 8.40 3.63 2.75
CA ALA A 57 8.24 2.19 2.66
C ALA A 57 9.41 1.52 1.90
N LEU A 58 9.87 2.12 0.79
CA LEU A 58 11.02 1.63 0.03
C LEU A 58 12.32 1.74 0.82
N PHE A 59 12.51 2.81 1.58
CA PHE A 59 13.66 2.97 2.47
C PHE A 59 13.68 1.91 3.57
N LEU A 60 12.55 1.69 4.25
CA LEU A 60 12.41 0.61 5.25
C LEU A 60 12.71 -0.75 4.64
N TRP A 61 12.13 -1.06 3.48
CA TRP A 61 12.42 -2.28 2.76
C TRP A 61 13.92 -2.46 2.51
N TRP A 62 14.59 -1.42 2.01
CA TRP A 62 16.01 -1.46 1.71
C TRP A 62 16.85 -1.76 2.94
N GLU A 63 16.61 -1.06 4.06
CA GLU A 63 17.34 -1.28 5.32
C GLU A 63 17.07 -2.67 5.92
N LEU A 64 15.81 -3.12 5.93
CA LEU A 64 15.44 -4.43 6.47
C LEU A 64 15.98 -5.58 5.62
N ASN A 65 16.02 -5.43 4.29
CA ASN A 65 16.66 -6.42 3.41
C ASN A 65 18.19 -6.42 3.55
N LYS A 66 18.81 -5.23 3.69
CA LYS A 66 20.25 -5.07 3.83
C LYS A 66 20.78 -5.73 5.10
N THR A 67 20.03 -5.63 6.20
CA THR A 67 20.32 -6.34 7.47
C THR A 67 20.02 -7.84 7.40
N GLY A 68 19.37 -8.31 6.33
CA GLY A 68 18.97 -9.71 6.15
C GLY A 68 17.79 -10.14 7.02
N LEU A 69 17.12 -9.19 7.70
CA LEU A 69 15.97 -9.47 8.55
C LEU A 69 14.78 -10.00 7.76
N ILE A 70 14.54 -9.41 6.60
CA ILE A 70 13.57 -9.86 5.61
C ILE A 70 14.28 -10.24 4.31
N ARG A 71 13.57 -10.97 3.43
CA ARG A 71 14.11 -11.41 2.13
C ARG A 71 13.10 -11.19 1.02
N ILE A 72 12.79 -9.94 0.76
CA ILE A 72 11.89 -9.55 -0.33
C ILE A 72 12.72 -9.30 -1.59
N LYS A 73 12.45 -10.06 -2.65
CA LYS A 73 13.10 -9.85 -3.96
C LYS A 73 12.42 -8.70 -4.69
N THR A 74 13.20 -7.94 -5.45
CA THR A 74 12.70 -6.83 -6.30
C THR A 74 11.52 -7.25 -7.16
N LYS A 75 11.57 -8.44 -7.79
CA LYS A 75 10.48 -9.00 -8.62
C LYS A 75 9.12 -9.16 -7.92
N GLN A 76 9.11 -9.20 -6.58
CA GLN A 76 7.87 -9.27 -5.80
C GLN A 76 7.21 -7.90 -5.66
N ILE A 77 8.01 -6.83 -5.78
CA ILE A 77 7.63 -5.43 -5.66
C ILE A 77 7.35 -4.84 -7.06
N PHE A 78 8.33 -4.98 -7.95
CA PHE A 78 8.29 -4.49 -9.33
C PHE A 78 9.01 -5.44 -10.29
N SER A 79 8.46 -5.53 -11.50
CA SER A 79 9.11 -6.09 -12.67
C SER A 79 8.61 -5.33 -13.89
N PHE A 80 9.41 -5.30 -14.95
CA PHE A 80 9.00 -4.65 -16.20
C PHE A 80 7.62 -5.11 -16.68
N LYS A 81 7.35 -6.42 -16.60
CA LYS A 81 6.03 -6.98 -16.94
C LYS A 81 4.92 -6.40 -16.07
N GLN A 82 5.13 -6.28 -14.76
CA GLN A 82 4.14 -5.72 -13.85
C GLN A 82 3.87 -4.26 -14.13
N VAL A 83 4.92 -3.46 -14.36
CA VAL A 83 4.81 -2.05 -14.69
C VAL A 83 4.07 -1.86 -16.02
N SER A 84 4.39 -2.65 -17.05
CA SER A 84 3.66 -2.61 -18.32
C SER A 84 2.18 -2.93 -18.17
N ILE A 85 1.84 -3.97 -17.38
CA ILE A 85 0.43 -4.32 -17.12
C ILE A 85 -0.27 -3.18 -16.39
N LEU A 86 0.36 -2.58 -15.38
CA LEU A 86 -0.23 -1.49 -14.61
C LEU A 86 -0.48 -0.25 -15.48
N ILE A 87 0.47 0.12 -16.36
CA ILE A 87 0.29 1.22 -17.32
C ILE A 87 -0.91 0.95 -18.24
N ILE A 88 -1.01 -0.27 -18.78
CA ILE A 88 -2.16 -0.65 -19.64
C ILE A 88 -3.46 -0.58 -18.84
N SER A 89 -3.49 -1.10 -17.62
CA SER A 89 -4.67 -1.03 -16.74
C SER A 89 -5.10 0.41 -16.48
N VAL A 90 -4.17 1.31 -16.13
CA VAL A 90 -4.46 2.73 -15.90
C VAL A 90 -5.07 3.36 -17.14
N ILE A 91 -4.51 3.12 -18.33
CA ILE A 91 -5.01 3.68 -19.59
C ILE A 91 -6.43 3.16 -19.88
N LEU A 92 -6.65 1.85 -19.78
CA LEU A 92 -7.94 1.23 -20.07
C LEU A 92 -9.03 1.72 -19.10
N ILE A 93 -8.72 1.80 -17.80
CA ILE A 93 -9.65 2.30 -16.79
C ILE A 93 -9.93 3.79 -17.03
N THR A 94 -8.92 4.59 -17.42
CA THR A 94 -9.11 6.01 -17.74
C THR A 94 -10.08 6.18 -18.90
N ILE A 95 -9.90 5.42 -19.99
CA ILE A 95 -10.80 5.45 -21.14
C ILE A 95 -12.20 5.02 -20.72
N TYR A 96 -12.33 3.94 -19.96
CA TYR A 96 -13.62 3.45 -19.47
C TYR A 96 -14.34 4.53 -18.64
N VAL A 97 -13.69 5.06 -17.60
CA VAL A 97 -14.29 6.09 -16.74
C VAL A 97 -14.65 7.34 -17.53
N PHE A 98 -13.78 7.79 -18.45
CA PHE A 98 -14.06 8.97 -19.29
C PHE A 98 -15.28 8.78 -20.20
N LEU A 99 -15.49 7.58 -20.75
CA LEU A 99 -16.64 7.29 -21.63
C LEU A 99 -17.96 7.16 -20.88
N PHE A 100 -17.92 6.72 -19.62
CA PHE A 100 -19.12 6.40 -18.83
C PHE A 100 -19.42 7.40 -17.71
N THR A 101 -18.55 8.37 -17.45
CA THR A 101 -18.84 9.43 -16.47
C THR A 101 -19.79 10.48 -17.05
N GLU A 102 -20.85 10.80 -16.32
CA GLU A 102 -21.77 11.89 -16.69
C GLU A 102 -21.25 13.27 -16.26
N LYS A 103 -20.20 13.30 -15.41
CA LYS A 103 -19.59 14.54 -14.92
C LYS A 103 -18.63 15.09 -15.98
N TYR A 104 -18.73 16.38 -16.29
CA TYR A 104 -17.79 17.05 -17.20
C TYR A 104 -16.43 17.24 -16.51
N ILE A 105 -15.61 16.19 -16.54
CA ILE A 105 -14.28 16.13 -15.93
C ILE A 105 -13.27 15.93 -17.06
N SER A 106 -12.16 16.70 -17.03
CA SER A 106 -11.09 16.54 -18.02
C SER A 106 -10.47 15.14 -17.95
N ALA A 107 -10.16 14.54 -19.10
CA ALA A 107 -9.51 13.24 -19.18
C ALA A 107 -8.18 13.19 -18.39
N ILE A 108 -7.45 14.32 -18.34
CA ILE A 108 -6.20 14.45 -17.59
C ILE A 108 -6.45 14.29 -16.08
N TYR A 109 -7.53 14.88 -15.55
CA TYR A 109 -7.87 14.73 -14.15
C TYR A 109 -8.22 13.27 -13.81
N ILE A 110 -9.03 12.61 -14.63
CA ILE A 110 -9.39 11.19 -14.46
C ILE A 110 -8.13 10.32 -14.48
N PHE A 111 -7.24 10.55 -15.44
CA PHE A 111 -5.96 9.84 -15.52
C PHE A 111 -5.14 10.00 -14.24
N LEU A 112 -4.94 11.24 -13.76
CA LEU A 112 -4.19 11.51 -12.54
C LEU A 112 -4.85 10.88 -11.31
N PHE A 113 -6.18 10.92 -11.22
CA PHE A 113 -6.94 10.28 -10.15
C PHE A 113 -6.74 8.75 -10.14
N ILE A 114 -6.76 8.11 -11.31
CA ILE A 114 -6.52 6.66 -11.41
C ILE A 114 -5.08 6.33 -11.05
N VAL A 115 -4.10 7.09 -11.55
CA VAL A 115 -2.68 6.92 -11.18
C VAL A 115 -2.50 7.03 -9.66
N LEU A 116 -3.14 8.01 -9.03
CA LEU A 116 -3.09 8.18 -7.58
C LEU A 116 -3.66 6.97 -6.85
N ASN A 117 -4.81 6.45 -7.27
CA ASN A 117 -5.41 5.26 -6.66
C ASN A 117 -4.54 4.00 -6.81
N PHE A 118 -3.88 3.83 -7.95
CA PHE A 118 -2.89 2.77 -8.12
C PHE A 118 -1.65 2.96 -7.24
N LEU A 119 -1.20 4.20 -7.02
CA LEU A 119 -0.10 4.50 -6.11
C LEU A 119 -0.46 4.16 -4.66
N ILE A 120 -1.63 4.61 -4.18
CA ILE A 120 -2.18 4.29 -2.85
C ILE A 120 -2.28 2.77 -2.65
N ALA A 121 -2.90 2.07 -3.59
CA ALA A 121 -3.02 0.63 -3.52
C ALA A 121 -1.66 -0.07 -3.56
N TRP A 122 -0.71 0.43 -4.36
CA TRP A 122 0.60 -0.18 -4.46
C TRP A 122 1.39 -0.06 -3.16
N GLU A 123 1.43 1.13 -2.55
CA GLU A 123 2.21 1.37 -1.34
C GLU A 123 1.63 0.63 -0.13
N GLU A 124 0.30 0.58 0.00
CA GLU A 124 -0.37 -0.12 1.09
C GLU A 124 -0.17 -1.63 0.95
N GLU A 125 -0.31 -2.17 -0.26
CA GLU A 125 -0.04 -3.58 -0.50
C GLU A 125 1.44 -3.93 -0.30
N PHE A 126 2.34 -3.02 -0.61
CA PHE A 126 3.76 -3.21 -0.35
C PHE A 126 4.07 -3.27 1.16
N VAL A 127 3.51 -2.36 1.96
CA VAL A 127 3.72 -2.37 3.42
C VAL A 127 2.99 -3.55 4.06
N TYR A 128 1.68 -3.65 3.85
CA TYR A 128 0.82 -4.54 4.63
C TYR A 128 0.72 -5.95 4.05
N ARG A 129 0.91 -6.12 2.75
CA ARG A 129 0.99 -7.46 2.16
C ARG A 129 2.39 -7.91 1.94
N LEU A 130 3.44 -7.10 1.98
CA LEU A 130 4.82 -7.60 1.78
C LEU A 130 5.67 -7.43 3.03
N LEU A 131 5.93 -6.20 3.48
CA LEU A 131 6.86 -5.93 4.58
C LEU A 131 6.38 -6.49 5.92
N VAL A 132 5.18 -6.11 6.37
CA VAL A 132 4.60 -6.53 7.65
C VAL A 132 4.54 -8.06 7.78
N PRO A 133 4.03 -8.82 6.78
CA PRO A 133 3.99 -10.27 6.89
C PRO A 133 5.36 -10.94 6.91
N GLU A 134 6.38 -10.42 6.23
CA GLU A 134 7.74 -10.97 6.31
C GLU A 134 8.34 -10.80 7.70
N ILE A 135 8.04 -9.71 8.40
CA ILE A 135 8.42 -9.53 9.81
C ILE A 135 7.62 -10.48 10.71
N LEU A 136 6.31 -10.61 10.48
CA LEU A 136 5.46 -11.54 11.25
C LEU A 136 5.93 -13.00 11.13
N LYS A 137 6.48 -13.41 9.97
CA LYS A 137 7.06 -14.76 9.78
C LYS A 137 8.25 -15.06 10.68
N ILE A 138 8.91 -14.03 11.23
CA ILE A 138 9.99 -14.19 12.21
C ILE A 138 9.41 -14.61 13.57
N LEU A 139 8.22 -14.11 13.91
CA LEU A 139 7.54 -14.36 15.19
C LEU A 139 6.66 -15.60 15.15
N PHE A 140 5.98 -15.83 14.02
CA PHE A 140 4.93 -16.84 13.88
C PHE A 140 5.18 -17.71 12.65
N ARG A 141 4.95 -19.02 12.77
CA ARG A 141 4.99 -19.96 11.64
C ARG A 141 3.63 -20.24 11.01
N ASN A 142 2.55 -19.96 11.74
CA ASN A 142 1.19 -20.28 11.31
C ASN A 142 0.68 -19.23 10.32
N PHE A 143 0.35 -19.67 9.10
CA PHE A 143 -0.16 -18.82 8.04
C PHE A 143 -1.43 -18.05 8.44
N PHE A 144 -2.38 -18.71 9.11
CA PHE A 144 -3.62 -18.09 9.54
C PHE A 144 -3.38 -16.98 10.56
N ILE A 145 -2.44 -17.18 11.49
CA ILE A 145 -2.07 -16.13 12.47
C ILE A 145 -1.46 -14.93 11.74
N ILE A 146 -0.54 -15.16 10.80
CA ILE A 146 0.06 -14.07 10.02
C ILE A 146 -1.01 -13.33 9.22
N CYS A 147 -1.90 -14.06 8.55
CA CYS A 147 -3.00 -13.54 7.75
C CYS A 147 -3.97 -12.68 8.59
N LEU A 148 -4.30 -13.13 9.80
CA LEU A 148 -5.16 -12.39 10.72
C LEU A 148 -4.46 -11.13 11.24
N LEU A 149 -3.23 -11.25 11.73
CA LEU A 149 -2.50 -10.12 12.34
C LEU A 149 -2.18 -9.03 11.33
N GLN A 150 -1.71 -9.37 10.12
CA GLN A 150 -1.50 -8.37 9.07
C GLN A 150 -2.81 -7.69 8.67
N GLY A 151 -3.93 -8.42 8.74
CA GLY A 151 -5.25 -7.87 8.44
C GLY A 151 -5.75 -6.89 9.49
N ILE A 152 -5.55 -7.22 10.78
CA ILE A 152 -5.85 -6.33 11.89
C ILE A 152 -4.97 -5.07 11.82
N ILE A 153 -3.67 -5.22 11.56
CA ILE A 153 -2.74 -4.10 11.40
C ILE A 153 -3.21 -3.17 10.26
N PHE A 154 -3.50 -3.73 9.08
CA PHE A 154 -3.99 -2.93 7.95
C PHE A 154 -5.31 -2.21 8.29
N SER A 155 -6.28 -2.94 8.84
CA SER A 155 -7.63 -2.39 9.03
C SER A 155 -7.69 -1.34 10.14
N TYR A 156 -6.95 -1.53 11.23
CA TYR A 156 -7.07 -0.67 12.42
C TYR A 156 -5.90 0.29 12.62
N LEU A 157 -4.70 -0.02 12.10
CA LEU A 157 -3.58 0.93 12.11
C LEU A 157 -3.48 1.67 10.78
N GLY A 158 -3.71 0.99 9.66
CA GLY A 158 -3.71 1.62 8.33
C GLY A 158 -4.86 2.58 8.09
N HIS A 159 -5.98 2.39 8.79
CA HIS A 159 -7.20 3.18 8.65
C HIS A 159 -7.81 3.55 10.02
N MET A 160 -7.03 4.27 10.82
CA MET A 160 -7.44 4.71 12.16
C MET A 160 -8.61 5.73 12.12
N GLU A 161 -8.78 6.40 10.99
CA GLU A 161 -9.81 7.41 10.73
C GLU A 161 -11.22 6.81 10.57
N GLU A 162 -11.30 5.52 10.27
CA GLU A 162 -12.56 4.83 9.96
C GLU A 162 -13.23 4.23 11.19
N SER A 163 -14.54 3.96 11.07
CA SER A 163 -15.28 3.34 12.15
C SER A 163 -14.82 1.90 12.41
N ILE A 164 -14.91 1.46 13.67
CA ILE A 164 -14.58 0.07 14.07
C ILE A 164 -15.38 -0.95 13.24
N LEU A 165 -16.66 -0.66 12.96
CA LEU A 165 -17.53 -1.55 12.20
C LEU A 165 -17.11 -1.62 10.73
N ASP A 166 -16.76 -0.49 10.10
CA ASP A 166 -16.33 -0.48 8.70
C ASP A 166 -15.00 -1.21 8.53
N ASN A 167 -14.08 -1.00 9.47
CA ASN A 167 -12.81 -1.71 9.53
C ASN A 167 -13.01 -3.23 9.66
N LEU A 168 -13.96 -3.66 10.49
CA LEU A 168 -14.26 -5.07 10.70
C LEU A 168 -14.98 -5.74 9.52
N LEU A 169 -15.96 -5.05 8.92
CA LEU A 169 -16.87 -5.65 7.93
C LEU A 169 -16.34 -5.56 6.49
N TYR A 170 -15.58 -4.50 6.16
CA TYR A 170 -15.12 -4.27 4.80
C TYR A 170 -13.61 -4.44 4.66
N ARG A 171 -12.84 -3.73 5.50
CA ARG A 171 -11.37 -3.69 5.34
C ARG A 171 -10.69 -4.98 5.79
N LEU A 172 -11.08 -5.57 6.91
CA LEU A 172 -10.48 -6.82 7.39
C LEU A 172 -10.70 -8.00 6.42
N PRO A 173 -11.92 -8.25 5.90
CA PRO A 173 -12.13 -9.30 4.90
C PRO A 173 -11.38 -9.04 3.60
N LEU A 174 -11.42 -7.80 3.09
CA LEU A 174 -10.65 -7.41 1.90
C LEU A 174 -9.16 -7.69 2.11
N SER A 175 -8.64 -7.30 3.27
CA SER A 175 -7.24 -7.50 3.65
C SER A 175 -6.80 -8.95 3.71
N ILE A 176 -7.68 -9.83 4.17
CA ILE A 176 -7.45 -11.28 4.18
C ILE A 176 -7.39 -11.81 2.76
N VAL A 177 -8.35 -11.42 1.91
CA VAL A 177 -8.41 -11.83 0.50
C VAL A 177 -7.16 -11.38 -0.25
N LEU A 178 -6.78 -10.11 -0.13
CA LEU A 178 -5.61 -9.54 -0.80
C LEU A 178 -4.30 -10.21 -0.34
N PHE A 179 -4.17 -10.53 0.94
CA PHE A 179 -3.01 -11.27 1.45
C PHE A 179 -2.91 -12.69 0.86
N VAL A 180 -4.04 -13.41 0.79
CA VAL A 180 -4.08 -14.76 0.18
C VAL A 180 -3.72 -14.69 -1.30
N ILE A 181 -4.20 -13.67 -2.02
CA ILE A 181 -3.84 -13.45 -3.43
C ILE A 181 -2.34 -13.18 -3.58
N ARG A 182 -1.77 -12.29 -2.75
CA ARG A 182 -0.32 -12.03 -2.75
C ARG A 182 0.46 -13.31 -2.52
N ASP A 183 0.10 -14.08 -1.50
CA ASP A 183 0.82 -15.30 -1.14
C ASP A 183 0.84 -16.33 -2.28
N LYS A 184 -0.30 -16.51 -2.96
CA LYS A 184 -0.42 -17.40 -4.12
C LYS A 184 0.33 -16.90 -5.36
N THR A 185 0.33 -15.60 -5.61
CA THR A 185 0.96 -15.01 -6.81
C THR A 185 2.45 -14.70 -6.62
N GLY A 186 2.91 -14.64 -5.36
CA GLY A 186 4.28 -14.31 -4.99
C GLY A 186 4.68 -12.85 -5.25
N ASN A 187 3.74 -11.99 -5.64
CA ASN A 187 3.99 -10.57 -5.92
C ASN A 187 2.74 -9.72 -5.62
N ILE A 188 2.89 -8.41 -5.52
CA ILE A 188 1.78 -7.51 -5.14
C ILE A 188 0.94 -7.01 -6.31
N LEU A 189 1.31 -7.25 -7.58
CA LEU A 189 0.60 -6.62 -8.70
C LEU A 189 -0.90 -6.90 -8.70
N LEU A 190 -1.31 -8.17 -8.56
CA LEU A 190 -2.73 -8.51 -8.64
C LEU A 190 -3.50 -7.95 -7.45
N SER A 191 -2.92 -7.97 -6.24
CA SER A 191 -3.57 -7.42 -5.06
C SER A 191 -3.64 -5.88 -5.15
N THR A 192 -2.60 -5.21 -5.63
CA THR A 192 -2.61 -3.78 -5.98
C THR A 192 -3.70 -3.44 -6.99
N THR A 193 -3.84 -4.19 -8.08
CA THR A 193 -4.87 -3.90 -9.08
C THR A 193 -6.28 -4.05 -8.50
N ILE A 194 -6.55 -5.10 -7.73
CA ILE A 194 -7.87 -5.31 -7.11
C ILE A 194 -8.16 -4.21 -6.10
N HIS A 195 -7.18 -3.84 -5.27
CA HIS A 195 -7.33 -2.77 -4.29
C HIS A 195 -7.55 -1.41 -4.97
N ALA A 196 -6.79 -1.06 -6.00
CA ALA A 196 -6.99 0.18 -6.76
C ALA A 196 -8.39 0.24 -7.38
N LEU A 197 -8.86 -0.88 -7.96
CA LEU A 197 -10.21 -0.96 -8.51
C LEU A 197 -11.28 -0.80 -7.43
N TRP A 198 -11.10 -1.39 -6.25
CA TRP A 198 -12.01 -1.21 -5.12
C TRP A 198 -12.13 0.28 -4.74
N ASN A 199 -11.01 0.98 -4.60
CA ASN A 199 -11.01 2.41 -4.26
C ASN A 199 -11.67 3.26 -5.35
N ILE A 200 -11.34 3.01 -6.62
CA ILE A 200 -11.95 3.72 -7.76
C ILE A 200 -13.46 3.48 -7.81
N VAL A 201 -13.92 2.25 -7.58
CA VAL A 201 -15.35 1.93 -7.59
C VAL A 201 -16.09 2.65 -6.46
N LEU A 202 -15.52 2.71 -5.25
CA LEU A 202 -16.11 3.45 -4.13
C LEU A 202 -16.21 4.95 -4.38
N ASP A 203 -15.26 5.54 -5.11
CA ASP A 203 -15.26 6.99 -5.39
C ASP A 203 -16.19 7.39 -6.56
N PHE A 204 -16.61 6.45 -7.40
CA PHE A 204 -17.45 6.69 -8.57
C PHE A 204 -18.91 6.20 -8.45
N ILE A 205 -19.23 5.41 -7.40
CA ILE A 205 -20.61 5.07 -7.01
C ILE A 205 -21.16 6.17 -6.09
#